data_AF-A0A7C7XKC4-F1
#
_entry.id   AF-A0A7C7XKC4-F1
#
_cell.length_a   1.000
_cell.length_b   1.000
_cell.length_c   1.000
_cell.angle_alpha   90.00
_cell.angle_beta   90.00
_cell.angle_gamma   90.00
#
_symmetry.space_group_name_H-M   'P 1'
#
loop_
_entity.id
_entity.type
_entity.pdbx_description
1 polymer ?
#
loop_
_entity_poly.entity_id
_entity_poly.type
_entity_poly.pdbx_seq_one_letter_code
_entity_poly.pdbx_strand_id
1 'polypeptide(L)'
;MDARGFNGEVEILAGADGVVEAETELKIPDRVSYSATVSGNTVSVIAKKIGNGITIGRSPQAEIHLIVPARSTITAHTSDGPLIIVGITGNGDLETSNGKITIKNVNGQFNSSTSNGSVQMLNVVGEFDAKTSNGKILYSGTFTSGGDNEFSTSNGSIGITFNDEPDVELDARTSNGTVKTDRSILATVNGSSLNNRAHLEGKYGAGSAFLELTTSNGSINIH
;
A
#
# COMPACT_ATOMS: atom_id res chain seq x y z
N MET A 1 -9.81 -10.36 -8.84
CA MET A 1 -10.81 -9.48 -8.23
C MET A 1 -10.56 -8.06 -8.73
N ASP A 2 -11.55 -7.36 -9.26
CA ASP A 2 -11.48 -5.93 -9.63
C ASP A 2 -12.55 -5.15 -8.85
N ALA A 3 -12.14 -4.31 -7.91
CA ALA A 3 -13.02 -3.51 -7.08
C ALA A 3 -12.80 -2.02 -7.37
N ARG A 4 -13.83 -1.31 -7.79
CA ARG A 4 -13.78 0.13 -8.06
C ARG A 4 -14.83 0.85 -7.25
N GLY A 5 -14.39 1.51 -6.19
CA GLY A 5 -15.21 2.35 -5.34
C GLY A 5 -15.33 3.78 -5.86
N PHE A 6 -16.31 4.51 -5.31
CA PHE A 6 -16.43 5.95 -5.47
C PHE A 6 -16.63 6.58 -4.10
N ASN A 7 -15.63 7.35 -3.67
CA ASN A 7 -15.61 8.16 -2.44
C ASN A 7 -15.84 7.44 -1.09
N GLY A 8 -16.11 6.13 -1.10
CA GLY A 8 -16.28 5.30 0.08
C GLY A 8 -15.21 4.23 0.18
N GLU A 9 -15.22 3.53 1.33
CA GLU A 9 -14.27 2.47 1.67
C GLU A 9 -14.37 1.30 0.71
N VAL A 10 -13.23 0.67 0.41
CA VAL A 10 -13.18 -0.67 -0.18
C VAL A 10 -12.38 -1.55 0.76
N GLU A 11 -13.06 -2.51 1.36
CA GLU A 11 -12.48 -3.52 2.24
C GLU A 11 -12.52 -4.88 1.55
N ILE A 12 -11.38 -5.57 1.52
CA ILE A 12 -11.23 -6.89 0.94
C ILE A 12 -10.54 -7.81 1.96
N LEU A 13 -11.28 -8.83 2.38
CA LEU A 13 -10.85 -9.80 3.36
C LEU A 13 -10.67 -11.17 2.69
N ALA A 14 -9.64 -11.90 3.12
CA ALA A 14 -9.51 -13.30 2.78
C ALA A 14 -10.61 -14.15 3.44
N GLY A 15 -11.24 -15.03 2.66
CA GLY A 15 -12.22 -16.01 3.09
C GLY A 15 -11.84 -17.42 2.63
N ALA A 16 -12.81 -18.34 2.76
CA ALA A 16 -12.65 -19.72 2.35
C ALA A 16 -12.47 -19.87 0.83
N ASP A 17 -11.75 -20.90 0.41
CA ASP A 17 -11.58 -21.21 -1.00
C ASP A 17 -12.94 -21.46 -1.68
N GLY A 18 -13.11 -20.90 -2.88
CA GLY A 18 -14.35 -21.00 -3.66
C GLY A 18 -15.49 -20.11 -3.17
N VAL A 19 -15.31 -19.34 -2.08
CA VAL A 19 -16.31 -18.40 -1.57
C VAL A 19 -15.95 -16.99 -2.00
N VAL A 20 -16.91 -16.31 -2.64
CA VAL A 20 -16.85 -14.87 -2.86
C VAL A 20 -18.13 -14.25 -2.34
N GLU A 21 -18.01 -13.31 -1.41
CA GLU A 21 -19.12 -12.52 -0.89
C GLU A 21 -18.86 -11.05 -1.21
N ALA A 22 -19.90 -10.34 -1.61
CA ALA A 22 -19.83 -8.93 -1.92
C ALA A 22 -21.03 -8.21 -1.33
N GLU A 23 -20.75 -7.31 -0.40
CA GLU A 23 -21.71 -6.41 0.20
C GLU A 23 -21.37 -4.97 -0.20
N THR A 24 -22.39 -4.15 -0.42
CA THR A 24 -22.17 -2.75 -0.80
C THR A 24 -23.24 -1.87 -0.21
N GLU A 25 -22.83 -0.81 0.48
CA GLU A 25 -23.71 0.24 0.96
C GLU A 25 -23.57 1.51 0.10
N LEU A 26 -24.68 1.98 -0.47
CA LEU A 26 -24.70 3.19 -1.28
C LEU A 26 -25.25 4.37 -0.47
N LYS A 27 -24.45 5.43 -0.34
CA LYS A 27 -24.93 6.73 0.16
C LYS A 27 -25.45 7.54 -1.02
N ILE A 28 -26.72 7.91 -0.97
CA ILE A 28 -27.45 8.60 -2.06
C ILE A 28 -27.51 7.69 -3.32
N PRO A 29 -28.21 6.55 -3.25
CA PRO A 29 -28.20 5.51 -4.28
C PRO A 29 -28.63 6.02 -5.66
N ASP A 30 -29.57 6.97 -5.72
CA ASP A 30 -30.02 7.59 -6.98
C ASP A 30 -28.91 8.34 -7.74
N ARG A 31 -27.73 8.52 -7.11
CA ARG A 31 -26.57 9.21 -7.66
C ARG A 31 -25.34 8.31 -7.79
N VAL A 32 -25.50 7.00 -7.59
CA VAL A 32 -24.44 6.01 -7.76
C VAL A 32 -24.96 4.84 -8.59
N SER A 33 -24.33 4.56 -9.73
CA SER A 33 -24.52 3.29 -10.43
C SER A 33 -23.64 2.22 -9.81
N TYR A 34 -24.20 1.05 -9.57
CA TYR A 34 -23.50 -0.12 -9.07
C TYR A 34 -23.64 -1.30 -10.04
N SER A 35 -22.56 -2.06 -10.23
CA SER A 35 -22.59 -3.34 -10.93
C SER A 35 -21.63 -4.32 -10.27
N ALA A 36 -22.12 -5.53 -9.98
CA ALA A 36 -21.30 -6.68 -9.63
C ALA A 36 -21.45 -7.75 -10.72
N THR A 37 -20.33 -8.17 -11.30
CA THR A 37 -20.31 -9.19 -12.36
C THR A 37 -19.29 -10.26 -12.05
N VAL A 38 -19.59 -11.48 -12.50
CA VAL A 38 -18.67 -12.62 -12.46
C VAL A 38 -18.44 -13.07 -13.89
N SER A 39 -17.18 -13.06 -14.33
CA SER A 39 -16.77 -13.55 -15.64
C SER A 39 -15.57 -14.49 -15.48
N GLY A 40 -15.82 -15.79 -15.68
CA GLY A 40 -14.83 -16.82 -15.35
C GLY A 40 -14.44 -16.76 -13.88
N ASN A 41 -13.15 -16.55 -13.61
CA ASN A 41 -12.59 -16.45 -12.26
C ASN A 41 -12.46 -15.00 -11.76
N THR A 42 -12.98 -14.02 -12.53
CA THR A 42 -12.90 -12.61 -12.17
C THR A 42 -14.24 -12.15 -11.64
N VAL A 43 -14.24 -11.71 -10.38
CA VAL A 43 -15.31 -10.92 -9.80
C VAL A 43 -14.96 -9.45 -9.96
N SER A 44 -15.92 -8.67 -10.47
CA SER A 44 -15.78 -7.23 -10.68
C SER A 44 -16.90 -6.50 -9.95
N VAL A 45 -16.57 -5.59 -9.04
CA VAL A 45 -17.52 -4.75 -8.31
C VAL A 45 -17.20 -3.29 -8.59
N ILE A 46 -18.13 -2.59 -9.23
CA ILE A 46 -17.90 -1.24 -9.74
C ILE A 46 -19.03 -0.33 -9.26
N ALA A 47 -18.66 0.71 -8.53
CA ALA A 47 -19.52 1.84 -8.17
C ALA A 47 -19.03 3.12 -8.86
N LYS A 48 -19.94 3.87 -9.48
CA LYS A 48 -19.63 5.13 -10.16
C LYS A 48 -20.68 6.18 -9.85
N LYS A 49 -20.24 7.43 -9.66
CA LYS A 49 -21.17 8.57 -9.61
C LYS A 49 -21.93 8.70 -10.93
N ILE A 50 -23.24 8.93 -10.82
CA ILE A 50 -24.09 9.29 -11.96
C ILE A 50 -24.67 10.70 -11.80
N GLY A 51 -24.81 11.38 -12.93
CA GLY A 51 -25.35 12.74 -13.03
C GLY A 51 -24.36 13.86 -12.69
N ASN A 52 -24.58 15.03 -13.30
CA ASN A 52 -23.69 16.20 -13.23
C ASN A 52 -24.12 17.25 -12.19
N GLY A 53 -25.13 16.96 -11.37
CA GLY A 53 -25.66 17.91 -10.38
C GLY A 53 -24.62 18.28 -9.31
N ILE A 54 -24.61 19.56 -8.93
CA ILE A 54 -23.84 20.04 -7.77
C ILE A 54 -24.46 19.43 -6.51
N THR A 55 -23.65 18.74 -5.70
CA THR A 55 -24.12 18.21 -4.43
C THR A 55 -23.86 19.24 -3.34
N ILE A 56 -24.92 19.73 -2.70
CA ILE A 56 -24.83 20.56 -1.50
C ILE A 56 -25.12 19.66 -0.30
N GLY A 57 -24.15 19.52 0.61
CA GLY A 57 -24.24 18.60 1.75
C GLY A 57 -23.46 17.30 1.54
N ARG A 58 -24.11 16.15 1.74
CA ARG A 58 -23.46 14.82 1.67
C ARG A 58 -23.08 14.45 0.23
N SER A 59 -21.84 14.02 0.01
CA SER A 59 -21.40 13.47 -1.28
C SER A 59 -21.97 12.07 -1.54
N PRO A 60 -22.23 11.68 -2.80
CA PRO A 60 -22.51 10.29 -3.13
C PRO A 60 -21.30 9.42 -2.81
N GLN A 61 -21.51 8.23 -2.25
CA GLN A 61 -20.43 7.31 -1.84
C GLN A 61 -20.89 5.86 -2.01
N ALA A 62 -19.94 4.96 -2.19
CA ALA A 62 -20.16 3.52 -2.13
C ALA A 62 -19.12 2.89 -1.20
N GLU A 63 -19.60 2.22 -0.15
CA GLU A 63 -18.79 1.39 0.74
C GLU A 63 -18.90 -0.05 0.23
N ILE A 64 -17.77 -0.68 -0.07
CA ILE A 64 -17.70 -2.01 -0.69
C ILE A 64 -16.94 -2.94 0.27
N HIS A 65 -17.60 -4.01 0.71
CA HIS A 65 -17.00 -5.04 1.56
C HIS A 65 -16.99 -6.36 0.80
N LEU A 66 -15.82 -6.98 0.69
CA LEU A 66 -15.59 -8.15 -0.15
C LEU A 66 -14.89 -9.23 0.66
N ILE A 67 -15.38 -10.45 0.55
CA ILE A 67 -14.68 -11.64 1.04
C ILE A 67 -14.32 -12.47 -0.19
N VAL A 68 -13.04 -12.80 -0.35
CA VAL A 68 -12.51 -13.53 -1.52
C VAL A 68 -11.54 -14.62 -1.10
N PRO A 69 -11.30 -15.67 -1.91
CA PRO A 69 -10.31 -16.69 -1.58
C PRO A 69 -8.93 -16.06 -1.32
N ALA A 70 -8.20 -16.57 -0.33
CA ALA A 70 -6.93 -15.98 0.09
C ALA A 70 -5.92 -15.82 -1.06
N ARG A 71 -5.92 -16.72 -2.05
CA ARG A 71 -5.00 -16.70 -3.20
C ARG A 71 -5.42 -15.79 -4.35
N SER A 72 -6.36 -14.89 -4.09
CA SER A 72 -6.89 -13.97 -5.11
C SER A 72 -5.87 -12.91 -5.51
N THR A 73 -5.81 -12.62 -6.81
CA THR A 73 -5.20 -11.37 -7.31
C THR A 73 -6.21 -10.24 -7.16
N ILE A 74 -5.77 -9.14 -6.55
CA ILE A 74 -6.60 -8.00 -6.18
C ILE A 74 -6.24 -6.78 -7.03
N THR A 75 -7.24 -6.14 -7.61
CA THR A 75 -7.15 -4.79 -8.17
C THR A 75 -8.20 -3.96 -7.46
N ALA A 76 -7.80 -2.91 -6.76
CA ALA A 76 -8.71 -2.08 -5.98
C ALA A 76 -8.42 -0.59 -6.19
N HIS A 77 -9.42 0.16 -6.67
CA HIS A 77 -9.32 1.60 -6.89
C HIS A 77 -10.47 2.32 -6.20
N THR A 78 -10.21 3.46 -5.54
CA THR A 78 -11.26 4.36 -5.04
C THR A 78 -10.77 5.80 -5.02
N SER A 79 -11.62 6.80 -5.21
CA SER A 79 -11.18 8.20 -5.26
C SER A 79 -10.79 8.74 -3.87
N ASP A 80 -11.71 8.71 -2.90
CA ASP A 80 -11.50 9.39 -1.61
C ASP A 80 -11.48 8.46 -0.40
N GLY A 81 -12.06 7.28 -0.50
CA GLY A 81 -12.23 6.38 0.64
C GLY A 81 -10.98 5.54 0.94
N PRO A 82 -10.88 4.98 2.16
CA PRO A 82 -9.79 4.08 2.50
C PRO A 82 -9.85 2.77 1.69
N LEU A 83 -8.68 2.17 1.44
CA LEU A 83 -8.53 0.81 0.93
C LEU A 83 -7.97 -0.08 2.04
N ILE A 84 -8.62 -1.21 2.31
CA ILE A 84 -8.22 -2.14 3.36
C ILE A 84 -8.14 -3.54 2.78
N ILE A 85 -6.95 -4.15 2.83
CA ILE A 85 -6.71 -5.54 2.41
C ILE A 85 -6.21 -6.35 3.60
N VAL A 86 -6.83 -7.50 3.87
CA VAL A 86 -6.47 -8.35 5.01
C VAL A 86 -6.40 -9.83 4.63
N GLY A 87 -5.30 -10.50 4.98
CA GLY A 87 -5.20 -11.97 4.92
C GLY A 87 -4.91 -12.59 3.56
N ILE A 88 -4.67 -11.76 2.54
CA ILE A 88 -4.47 -12.21 1.15
C ILE A 88 -3.08 -12.84 0.98
N THR A 89 -3.04 -14.06 0.42
CA THR A 89 -1.84 -14.79 0.00
C THR A 89 -1.75 -14.77 -1.54
N GLY A 90 -1.66 -13.57 -2.10
CA GLY A 90 -1.74 -13.29 -3.54
C GLY A 90 -1.22 -11.89 -3.84
N ASN A 91 -1.38 -11.44 -5.08
CA ASN A 91 -0.83 -10.16 -5.53
C ASN A 91 -1.90 -9.06 -5.54
N GLY A 92 -1.49 -7.80 -5.41
CA GLY A 92 -2.40 -6.66 -5.35
C GLY A 92 -1.91 -5.42 -6.09
N ASP A 93 -2.84 -4.70 -6.70
CA ASP A 93 -2.68 -3.34 -7.21
C ASP A 93 -3.75 -2.45 -6.57
N LEU A 94 -3.31 -1.48 -5.76
CA LEU A 94 -4.15 -0.66 -4.89
C LEU A 94 -3.92 0.83 -5.15
N GLU A 95 -4.97 1.56 -5.49
CA GLU A 95 -4.87 2.99 -5.77
C GLU A 95 -6.01 3.79 -5.13
N THR A 96 -5.64 4.88 -4.46
CA THR A 96 -6.63 5.89 -4.07
C THR A 96 -6.11 7.31 -4.14
N SER A 97 -6.94 8.30 -4.46
CA SER A 97 -6.45 9.68 -4.50
C SER A 97 -6.23 10.26 -3.10
N ASN A 98 -7.20 10.12 -2.20
CA ASN A 98 -7.14 10.76 -0.87
C ASN A 98 -7.20 9.78 0.31
N GLY A 99 -7.55 8.52 0.07
CA GLY A 99 -7.75 7.53 1.11
C GLY A 99 -6.46 6.96 1.69
N LYS A 100 -6.53 6.47 2.92
CA LYS A 100 -5.47 5.64 3.49
C LYS A 100 -5.51 4.25 2.85
N ILE A 101 -4.34 3.71 2.48
CA ILE A 101 -4.19 2.30 2.11
C ILE A 101 -3.67 1.52 3.31
N THR A 102 -4.35 0.44 3.67
CA THR A 102 -3.99 -0.46 4.77
C THR A 102 -3.90 -1.89 4.26
N ILE A 103 -2.73 -2.52 4.41
CA ILE A 103 -2.48 -3.91 4.03
C ILE A 103 -2.03 -4.66 5.28
N LYS A 104 -2.70 -5.76 5.61
CA LYS A 104 -2.46 -6.51 6.86
C LYS A 104 -2.40 -8.01 6.62
N ASN A 105 -1.42 -8.68 7.23
CA ASN A 105 -1.32 -10.14 7.23
C ASN A 105 -1.34 -10.72 5.80
N VAL A 106 -0.59 -10.11 4.87
CA VAL A 106 -0.55 -10.56 3.48
C VAL A 106 0.77 -11.24 3.14
N ASN A 107 0.71 -12.14 2.16
CA ASN A 107 1.87 -12.77 1.57
C ASN A 107 1.77 -12.71 0.04
N GLY A 108 2.63 -11.93 -0.61
CA GLY A 108 2.63 -11.76 -2.07
C GLY A 108 3.19 -10.41 -2.50
N GLN A 109 2.90 -10.00 -3.74
CA GLN A 109 3.42 -8.76 -4.32
C GLN A 109 2.35 -7.67 -4.32
N PHE A 110 2.64 -6.48 -3.80
CA PHE A 110 1.67 -5.39 -3.73
C PHE A 110 2.22 -4.05 -4.21
N ASN A 111 1.52 -3.45 -5.17
CA ASN A 111 1.72 -2.07 -5.61
C ASN A 111 0.65 -1.19 -4.98
N SER A 112 1.06 -0.14 -4.28
CA SER A 112 0.15 0.74 -3.54
C SER A 112 0.44 2.20 -3.79
N SER A 113 -0.57 2.97 -4.21
CA SER A 113 -0.37 4.39 -4.50
C SER A 113 -1.50 5.28 -3.98
N THR A 114 -1.13 6.41 -3.35
CA THR A 114 -2.10 7.46 -3.01
C THR A 114 -1.56 8.87 -3.05
N SER A 115 -2.36 9.88 -3.40
CA SER A 115 -1.85 11.26 -3.39
C SER A 115 -1.78 11.85 -1.98
N ASN A 116 -2.82 11.70 -1.17
CA ASN A 116 -2.94 12.41 0.11
C ASN A 116 -3.17 11.51 1.33
N GLY A 117 -3.19 10.19 1.15
CA GLY A 117 -3.31 9.23 2.23
C GLY A 117 -1.98 8.67 2.71
N SER A 118 -1.98 8.05 3.89
CA SER A 118 -0.86 7.21 4.31
C SER A 118 -0.96 5.81 3.70
N VAL A 119 0.17 5.16 3.48
CA VAL A 119 0.24 3.71 3.18
C VAL A 119 0.74 2.99 4.43
N GLN A 120 0.02 1.98 4.89
CA GLN A 120 0.39 1.18 6.06
C GLN A 120 0.34 -0.31 5.75
N MET A 121 1.49 -0.96 5.82
CA MET A 121 1.68 -2.40 5.65
C MET A 121 2.08 -3.01 6.99
N LEU A 122 1.34 -4.01 7.47
CA LEU A 122 1.55 -4.64 8.78
C LEU A 122 1.57 -6.15 8.67
N ASN A 123 2.62 -6.76 9.22
CA ASN A 123 2.83 -8.21 9.18
C ASN A 123 2.71 -8.75 7.75
N VAL A 124 3.54 -8.21 6.85
CA VAL A 124 3.51 -8.56 5.43
C VAL A 124 4.77 -9.34 5.02
N VAL A 125 4.64 -10.23 4.04
CA VAL A 125 5.77 -11.01 3.48
C VAL A 125 5.71 -10.92 1.97
N GLY A 126 6.82 -10.60 1.28
CA GLY A 126 6.78 -10.47 -0.17
C GLY A 126 7.58 -9.32 -0.75
N GLU A 127 7.03 -8.76 -1.83
CA GLU A 127 7.57 -7.63 -2.59
C GLU A 127 6.56 -6.48 -2.53
N PHE A 128 7.02 -5.28 -2.25
CA PHE A 128 6.12 -4.16 -1.98
C PHE A 128 6.65 -2.88 -2.60
N ASP A 129 5.75 -2.20 -3.31
CA ASP A 129 5.93 -0.82 -3.75
C ASP A 129 4.86 0.06 -3.11
N ALA A 130 5.28 1.19 -2.54
CA ALA A 130 4.39 2.13 -1.87
C ALA A 130 4.73 3.57 -2.22
N LYS A 131 3.79 4.30 -2.82
CA LYS A 131 4.00 5.68 -3.26
C LYS A 131 2.95 6.61 -2.69
N THR A 132 3.37 7.73 -2.11
CA THR A 132 2.43 8.80 -1.76
C THR A 132 2.97 10.21 -1.83
N SER A 133 2.18 11.20 -2.26
CA SER A 133 2.66 12.59 -2.26
C SER A 133 2.66 13.20 -0.86
N ASN A 134 1.57 13.05 -0.11
CA ASN A 134 1.35 13.70 1.19
C ASN A 134 0.87 12.69 2.23
N GLY A 135 1.78 11.84 2.69
CA GLY A 135 1.43 10.80 3.64
C GLY A 135 2.65 10.06 4.15
N LYS A 136 2.54 9.50 5.35
CA LYS A 136 3.57 8.58 5.85
C LYS A 136 3.43 7.21 5.19
N ILE A 137 4.56 6.55 5.00
CA ILE A 137 4.63 5.13 4.66
C ILE A 137 5.12 4.38 5.91
N LEU A 138 4.37 3.37 6.34
CA LEU A 138 4.75 2.48 7.43
C LEU A 138 4.76 1.05 6.92
N TYR A 139 5.88 0.36 7.12
CA TYR A 139 6.06 -1.03 6.75
C TYR A 139 6.49 -1.84 7.97
N SER A 140 5.84 -2.98 8.17
CA SER A 140 6.27 -4.04 9.09
C SER A 140 6.15 -5.38 8.38
N GLY A 141 7.29 -6.05 8.14
CA GLY A 141 7.29 -7.25 7.32
C GLY A 141 8.67 -7.87 7.06
N THR A 142 8.66 -8.83 6.14
CA THR A 142 9.83 -9.53 5.61
C THR A 142 9.83 -9.46 4.08
N PHE A 143 10.96 -9.09 3.49
CA PHE A 143 11.11 -9.05 2.04
C PHE A 143 11.51 -10.41 1.47
N THR A 144 10.99 -10.77 0.29
CA THR A 144 11.38 -12.00 -0.41
C THR A 144 12.71 -11.79 -1.14
N SER A 145 13.59 -12.79 -1.10
CA SER A 145 14.85 -12.78 -1.87
C SER A 145 14.59 -12.57 -3.37
N GLY A 146 15.39 -11.72 -3.99
CA GLY A 146 15.26 -11.27 -5.37
C GLY A 146 14.20 -10.19 -5.57
N GLY A 147 13.45 -9.81 -4.54
CA GLY A 147 12.45 -8.75 -4.61
C GLY A 147 13.09 -7.37 -4.71
N ASP A 148 12.45 -6.51 -5.50
CA ASP A 148 12.76 -5.08 -5.64
C ASP A 148 11.64 -4.29 -4.96
N ASN A 149 11.98 -3.38 -4.06
CA ASN A 149 11.00 -2.73 -3.19
C ASN A 149 11.24 -1.22 -3.15
N GLU A 150 10.25 -0.43 -3.56
CA GLU A 150 10.37 1.03 -3.63
C GLU A 150 9.31 1.72 -2.76
N PHE A 151 9.75 2.43 -1.71
CA PHE A 151 8.88 3.29 -0.90
C PHE A 151 9.24 4.76 -1.09
N SER A 152 8.28 5.54 -1.59
CA SER A 152 8.52 6.93 -1.96
C SER A 152 7.44 7.88 -1.47
N THR A 153 7.86 9.00 -0.85
CA THR A 153 6.96 10.10 -0.54
C THR A 153 7.53 11.50 -0.73
N SER A 154 6.69 12.50 -1.05
CA SER A 154 7.16 13.89 -1.10
C SER A 154 7.11 14.56 0.28
N ASN A 155 6.00 14.42 1.00
CA ASN A 155 5.74 15.10 2.27
C ASN A 155 5.27 14.09 3.32
N GLY A 156 6.21 13.31 3.84
CA GLY A 156 5.93 12.28 4.82
C GLY A 156 7.18 11.54 5.26
N SER A 157 7.09 10.91 6.43
CA SER A 157 8.13 10.02 6.91
C SER A 157 7.94 8.62 6.36
N ILE A 158 9.04 7.89 6.21
CA ILE A 158 9.04 6.46 5.94
C ILE A 158 9.52 5.74 7.20
N GLY A 159 8.74 4.79 7.69
CA GLY A 159 9.07 3.95 8.83
C GLY A 159 9.12 2.49 8.41
N ILE A 160 10.26 1.84 8.62
CA ILE A 160 10.48 0.42 8.33
C ILE A 160 10.67 -0.32 9.64
N THR A 161 10.02 -1.47 9.78
CA THR A 161 10.23 -2.40 10.88
C THR A 161 10.40 -3.80 10.29
N PHE A 162 11.58 -4.37 10.41
CA PHE A 162 11.81 -5.75 10.00
C PHE A 162 11.29 -6.72 11.07
N ASN A 163 10.53 -7.73 10.65
CA ASN A 163 10.00 -8.74 11.57
C ASN A 163 11.07 -9.77 11.99
N ASP A 164 12.12 -9.93 11.20
CA ASP A 164 13.24 -10.85 11.38
C ASP A 164 14.59 -10.15 11.10
N GLU A 165 15.68 -10.92 11.00
CA GLU A 165 16.97 -10.40 10.54
C GLU A 165 16.89 -10.10 9.04
N PRO A 166 16.99 -8.82 8.63
CA PRO A 166 16.84 -8.47 7.22
C PRO A 166 18.03 -8.92 6.39
N ASP A 167 17.74 -9.36 5.16
CA ASP A 167 18.74 -9.67 4.13
C ASP A 167 18.49 -8.81 2.89
N VAL A 168 18.81 -7.51 3.00
CA VAL A 168 18.49 -6.49 1.99
C VAL A 168 19.66 -5.55 1.71
N GLU A 169 19.83 -5.17 0.44
CA GLU A 169 20.62 -4.04 0.01
C GLU A 169 19.75 -2.78 0.09
N LEU A 170 20.17 -1.83 0.92
CA LEU A 170 19.43 -0.63 1.27
C LEU A 170 20.01 0.58 0.56
N ASP A 171 19.13 1.39 -0.02
CA ASP A 171 19.41 2.74 -0.46
C ASP A 171 18.31 3.70 0.03
N ALA A 172 18.62 4.51 1.04
CA ALA A 172 17.66 5.38 1.71
C ALA A 172 18.08 6.85 1.63
N ARG A 173 17.25 7.70 1.01
CA ARG A 173 17.56 9.12 0.76
C ARG A 173 16.46 10.06 1.21
N THR A 174 16.87 11.20 1.74
CA THR A 174 16.00 12.34 1.94
C THR A 174 16.65 13.67 1.54
N SER A 175 15.84 14.67 1.17
CA SER A 175 16.32 16.03 0.95
C SER A 175 16.28 16.87 2.23
N ASN A 176 15.15 16.87 2.93
CA ASN A 176 14.89 17.68 4.12
C ASN A 176 14.47 16.80 5.30
N GLY A 177 15.43 16.07 5.86
CA GLY A 177 15.21 15.21 7.01
C GLY A 177 16.45 14.44 7.43
N THR A 178 16.22 13.34 8.15
CA THR A 178 17.30 12.43 8.55
C THR A 178 16.95 10.99 8.21
N VAL A 179 17.96 10.21 7.85
CA VAL A 179 17.90 8.76 7.74
C VAL A 179 18.55 8.17 8.98
N LYS A 180 17.82 7.32 9.70
CA LYS A 180 18.27 6.68 10.94
C LYS A 180 17.97 5.19 10.89
N THR A 181 18.90 4.40 11.41
CA THR A 181 18.73 2.99 11.69
C THR A 181 19.27 2.69 13.08
N ASP A 182 18.58 1.82 13.83
CA ASP A 182 19.08 1.25 15.09
C ASP A 182 19.64 -0.17 14.91
N ARG A 183 19.65 -0.69 13.68
CA ARG A 183 20.21 -1.99 13.30
C ARG A 183 21.65 -1.86 12.81
N SER A 184 22.44 -2.91 13.04
CA SER A 184 23.80 -3.01 12.50
C SER A 184 23.74 -3.21 10.99
N ILE A 185 24.33 -2.28 10.22
CA ILE A 185 24.39 -2.33 8.76
C ILE A 185 25.85 -2.47 8.31
N LEU A 186 26.11 -3.39 7.38
CA LEU A 186 27.38 -3.48 6.69
C LEU A 186 27.40 -2.39 5.60
N ALA A 187 27.73 -1.17 6.00
CA ALA A 187 27.83 -0.04 5.08
C ALA A 187 29.11 -0.18 4.23
N THR A 188 28.99 -0.39 2.92
CA THR A 188 30.09 -0.18 1.98
C THR A 188 29.57 0.06 0.56
N VAL A 189 29.40 1.33 0.17
CA VAL A 189 29.69 1.79 -1.20
C VAL A 189 30.18 3.26 -1.11
N ASN A 190 31.15 3.60 -1.94
CA ASN A 190 31.93 4.84 -1.96
C ASN A 190 31.12 6.14 -1.78
N GLY A 191 31.44 6.93 -0.74
CA GLY A 191 31.18 8.38 -0.74
C GLY A 191 30.46 8.97 0.48
N SER A 192 29.87 8.16 1.35
CA SER A 192 29.10 8.68 2.49
C SER A 192 30.03 9.03 3.65
N SER A 193 30.45 10.29 3.68
CA SER A 193 30.95 10.93 4.89
C SER A 193 30.03 10.58 6.05
N LEU A 194 30.60 10.24 7.22
CA LEU A 194 29.91 10.08 8.51
C LEU A 194 29.03 11.28 8.92
N ASN A 195 29.00 12.34 8.11
CA ASN A 195 28.23 13.56 8.27
C ASN A 195 26.97 13.67 7.37
N ASN A 196 26.75 12.77 6.40
CA ASN A 196 25.56 12.84 5.54
C ASN A 196 24.35 12.17 6.21
N ARG A 197 23.68 12.95 7.06
CA ARG A 197 22.48 12.52 7.81
C ARG A 197 21.27 12.19 6.91
N ALA A 198 21.36 12.51 5.63
CA ALA A 198 20.24 12.49 4.69
C ALA A 198 20.32 11.31 3.70
N HIS A 199 21.34 10.47 3.78
CA HIS A 199 21.53 9.33 2.90
C HIS A 199 22.19 8.17 3.64
N LEU A 200 21.62 6.98 3.52
CA LEU A 200 22.17 5.74 4.04
C LEU A 200 22.16 4.68 2.93
N GLU A 201 23.34 4.14 2.63
CA GLU A 201 23.53 3.00 1.75
C GLU A 201 24.27 1.90 2.50
N GLY A 202 23.88 0.65 2.26
CA GLY A 202 24.57 -0.49 2.85
C GLY A 202 23.77 -1.78 2.71
N LYS A 203 24.27 -2.83 3.36
CA LYS A 203 23.62 -4.14 3.33
C LYS A 203 23.30 -4.62 4.74
N TYR A 204 22.12 -5.19 4.89
CA TYR A 204 21.82 -6.14 5.96
C TYR A 204 21.94 -7.55 5.39
N GLY A 205 22.56 -8.47 6.12
CA GLY A 205 22.81 -9.83 5.61
C GLY A 205 23.71 -9.83 4.36
N ALA A 206 23.33 -10.64 3.37
CA ALA A 206 24.01 -10.75 2.08
C ALA A 206 23.51 -9.73 1.03
N GLY A 207 22.40 -9.04 1.30
CA GLY A 207 21.69 -8.17 0.37
C GLY A 207 20.86 -8.95 -0.65
N SER A 208 20.10 -9.95 -0.19
CA SER A 208 19.33 -10.85 -1.06
C SER A 208 18.13 -10.20 -1.77
N ALA A 209 17.62 -9.08 -1.26
CA ALA A 209 16.58 -8.25 -1.87
C ALA A 209 17.03 -6.78 -1.92
N PHE A 210 16.38 -5.95 -2.73
CA PHE A 210 16.66 -4.51 -2.81
C PHE A 210 15.56 -3.70 -2.11
N LEU A 211 15.96 -2.62 -1.42
CA LEU A 211 15.05 -1.70 -0.74
C LEU A 211 15.47 -0.25 -0.99
N GLU A 212 14.68 0.46 -1.79
CA GLU A 212 14.83 1.90 -2.02
C GLU A 212 13.81 2.69 -1.20
N LEU A 213 14.30 3.65 -0.42
CA LEU A 213 13.47 4.53 0.39
C LEU A 213 13.76 5.99 0.05
N THR A 214 12.76 6.73 -0.44
CA THR A 214 12.95 8.12 -0.85
C THR A 214 11.91 9.04 -0.21
N THR A 215 12.36 10.13 0.45
CA THR A 215 11.46 11.21 0.87
C THR A 215 12.01 12.63 0.68
N SER A 216 11.20 13.56 0.16
CA SER A 216 11.67 14.96 0.03
C SER A 216 11.63 15.71 1.37
N ASN A 217 10.50 15.65 2.09
CA ASN A 217 10.27 16.40 3.33
C ASN A 217 9.80 15.45 4.44
N GLY A 218 10.74 14.70 5.01
CA GLY A 218 10.46 13.74 6.06
C GLY A 218 11.70 12.99 6.49
N SER A 219 11.59 12.23 7.56
CA SER A 219 12.67 11.34 8.01
C SER A 219 12.39 9.90 7.63
N ILE A 220 13.46 9.15 7.44
CA ILE A 220 13.43 7.70 7.25
C ILE A 220 13.94 7.07 8.54
N ASN A 221 13.13 6.23 9.17
CA ASN A 221 13.52 5.49 10.37
C ASN A 221 13.39 3.99 10.11
N ILE A 222 14.44 3.25 10.42
CA ILE A 222 14.56 1.82 10.17
C ILE A 222 14.81 1.13 11.51
N HIS A 223 13.99 0.12 11.80
CA HIS A 223 13.93 -0.62 13.06
C HIS A 223 13.93 -2.14 12.85
#